data_AF-A0A6G7SWG4-F1
#
_entry.id   AF-A0A6G7SWG4-F1
#
_cell.length_a   1.000
_cell.length_b   1.000
_cell.length_c   1.000
_cell.angle_alpha   90.00
_cell.angle_beta   90.00
_cell.angle_gamma   90.00
#
_symmetry.space_group_name_H-M   'P 1'
#
loop_
_entity.id
_entity.type
_entity.pdbx_description
1 polymer ?
#
loop_
_entity_poly.entity_id
_entity_poly.type
_entity_poly.pdbx_seq_one_letter_code
_entity_poly.pdbx_strand_id
1 'polypeptide(L)'
;MTTTADHLATSRVRDGLPAGEGPEWTPAAESERLLKPLLSEVVGVATRLYRQMHDVDDAFAFAVGARACQSEHLVGEPCAQAAGGGGLEERSATLSAIAETVERYSAVYWWEQAMVQATWSELTARGEPAVSPEQLRLFTDAQYADPEFPFTRFTEDTRISWVRGTDLRDGSATWLPAVLVFLSGPHRETAERISNSTSNGLAASCTWDEALCSGLLELVERDGFSTVWHNRLSMPLIDPDSDPEVKAFFDRHVRPAGLDVSLVDLSRFCDVPAVLTVVRNRVTDISPIAVGGAAAGTPQRAIVKSVIEAFQTRVWMRAEQREGNLLPPDTDFAAEVHRFDDHVRLYAGPGLEHETEFLDASAERVAVADLPVLPDHRPRALARAVLERLHRQGIEVYLADATSPDVYDAGLIVARVFAPALVPLDSSFRARFIGPPRLRSRPVELGLLDGPLTDTELNPFPHPYP
;
A
#
# COMPACT_ATOMS: atom_id res chain seq x y z
N MET A 1 -4.13 -7.41 -38.52
CA MET A 1 -2.86 -7.18 -37.80
C MET A 1 -2.85 -5.73 -37.37
N THR A 2 -3.61 -5.42 -36.31
CA THR A 2 -3.41 -4.20 -35.52
C THR A 2 -2.03 -4.34 -34.87
N THR A 3 -1.18 -3.34 -35.05
CA THR A 3 0.18 -3.36 -34.50
C THR A 3 0.09 -3.28 -32.98
N THR A 4 1.08 -3.84 -32.27
CA THR A 4 1.22 -3.78 -30.80
C THR A 4 1.14 -2.35 -30.25
N ALA A 5 1.40 -1.34 -31.10
CA ALA A 5 1.27 0.09 -30.81
C ALA A 5 -0.19 0.56 -30.62
N ASP A 6 -1.16 0.07 -31.39
CA ASP A 6 -2.58 0.44 -31.22
C ASP A 6 -3.17 -0.12 -29.90
N HIS A 7 -2.60 -1.22 -29.41
CA HIS A 7 -3.02 -1.85 -28.16
C HIS A 7 -2.50 -1.14 -26.91
N LEU A 8 -1.45 -0.33 -26.99
CA LEU A 8 -0.89 0.40 -25.84
C LEU A 8 -1.38 1.86 -25.77
N ALA A 9 -1.86 2.43 -26.89
CA ALA A 9 -2.26 3.85 -26.98
C ALA A 9 -3.69 4.12 -26.47
N THR A 10 -4.48 3.08 -26.26
CA THR A 10 -5.79 3.18 -25.62
C THR A 10 -5.66 2.60 -24.22
N SER A 11 -5.99 3.40 -23.19
CA SER A 11 -6.23 2.92 -21.84
C SER A 11 -7.09 1.66 -21.95
N ARG A 12 -6.52 0.49 -21.62
CA ARG A 12 -7.24 -0.80 -21.67
C ARG A 12 -8.27 -0.90 -20.56
N VAL A 13 -8.28 0.07 -19.63
CA VAL A 13 -9.40 0.37 -18.74
C VAL A 13 -10.55 0.87 -19.61
N ARG A 14 -11.38 -0.05 -20.09
CA ARG A 14 -12.61 0.27 -20.82
C ARG A 14 -13.73 0.48 -19.80
N ASP A 15 -14.20 1.72 -19.71
CA ASP A 15 -15.53 2.11 -19.20
C ASP A 15 -15.79 1.86 -17.70
N GLY A 16 -14.92 2.36 -16.81
CA GLY A 16 -15.12 2.28 -15.37
C GLY A 16 -15.30 0.85 -14.84
N LEU A 17 -16.03 0.68 -13.74
CA LEU A 17 -16.35 -0.64 -13.20
C LEU A 17 -17.66 -1.17 -13.85
N PRO A 18 -17.65 -2.27 -14.63
CA PRO A 18 -18.82 -2.73 -15.40
C PRO A 18 -19.96 -3.25 -14.52
N ALA A 19 -21.22 -2.87 -14.78
CA ALA A 19 -22.38 -3.17 -13.92
C ALA A 19 -22.46 -4.63 -13.38
N GLY A 20 -23.07 -4.79 -12.20
CA GLY A 20 -23.38 -6.08 -11.58
C GLY A 20 -22.27 -6.72 -10.73
N GLU A 21 -22.51 -8.01 -10.42
CA GLU A 21 -21.74 -8.95 -9.57
C GLU A 21 -20.25 -9.14 -9.90
N GLY A 22 -19.94 -9.13 -11.19
CA GLY A 22 -18.69 -9.68 -11.72
C GLY A 22 -18.59 -11.22 -11.62
N PRO A 23 -17.45 -11.79 -12.04
CA PRO A 23 -17.14 -13.22 -11.90
C PRO A 23 -16.78 -13.56 -10.45
N GLU A 24 -16.62 -14.86 -10.16
CA GLU A 24 -16.01 -15.34 -8.91
C GLU A 24 -14.51 -15.04 -8.87
N TRP A 25 -13.92 -15.09 -7.68
CA TRP A 25 -12.47 -15.04 -7.50
C TRP A 25 -11.77 -16.12 -8.33
N THR A 26 -10.66 -15.75 -8.94
CA THR A 26 -9.80 -16.67 -9.70
C THR A 26 -9.32 -17.78 -8.77
N PRO A 27 -9.59 -19.06 -9.10
CA PRO A 27 -9.13 -20.17 -8.27
C PRO A 27 -7.60 -20.21 -8.21
N ALA A 28 -7.04 -20.61 -7.06
CA ALA A 28 -5.59 -20.68 -6.87
C ALA A 28 -4.85 -21.52 -7.92
N ALA A 29 -5.49 -22.55 -8.48
CA ALA A 29 -4.92 -23.35 -9.57
C ALA A 29 -4.77 -22.57 -10.87
N GLU A 30 -5.69 -21.66 -11.15
CA GLU A 30 -5.60 -20.79 -12.32
C GLU A 30 -4.57 -19.68 -12.10
N SER A 31 -4.53 -19.07 -10.91
CA SER A 31 -3.47 -18.12 -10.55
C SER A 31 -2.08 -18.76 -10.65
N GLU A 32 -1.92 -20.00 -10.19
CA GLU A 32 -0.66 -20.74 -10.34
C GLU A 32 -0.30 -20.98 -11.81
N ARG A 33 -1.28 -21.31 -12.66
CA ARG A 33 -1.05 -21.52 -14.11
C ARG A 33 -0.49 -20.27 -14.78
N LEU A 34 -0.92 -19.08 -14.35
CA LEU A 34 -0.49 -17.79 -14.91
C LEU A 34 0.81 -17.27 -14.28
N LEU A 35 0.99 -17.40 -12.96
CA LEU A 35 2.14 -16.85 -12.24
C LEU A 35 3.39 -17.73 -12.34
N LYS A 36 3.25 -19.06 -12.29
CA LYS A 36 4.40 -19.98 -12.24
C LYS A 36 5.34 -19.87 -13.44
N PRO A 37 4.86 -19.65 -14.69
CA PRO A 37 5.75 -19.41 -15.82
C PRO A 37 6.64 -18.17 -15.69
N LEU A 38 6.24 -17.20 -14.87
CA LEU A 38 7.02 -15.98 -14.59
C LEU A 38 8.14 -16.21 -13.57
N LEU A 39 8.21 -17.40 -12.96
CA LEU A 39 9.31 -17.86 -12.13
C LEU A 39 10.31 -18.67 -12.95
N SER A 40 11.48 -18.09 -13.24
CA SER A 40 12.56 -18.75 -13.96
C SER A 40 13.89 -18.04 -13.72
N GLU A 41 14.93 -18.81 -13.36
CA GLU A 41 16.29 -18.30 -13.18
C GLU A 41 16.91 -17.71 -14.45
N VAL A 42 16.32 -17.99 -15.63
CA VAL A 42 16.86 -17.57 -16.92
C VAL A 42 16.06 -16.44 -17.56
N VAL A 43 14.72 -16.54 -17.54
CA VAL A 43 13.83 -15.63 -18.30
C VAL A 43 12.62 -15.14 -17.49
N GLY A 44 12.58 -15.42 -16.19
CA GLY A 44 11.45 -15.06 -15.34
C GLY A 44 11.52 -13.61 -14.89
N VAL A 45 10.34 -13.02 -14.64
CA VAL A 45 10.23 -11.76 -13.89
C VAL A 45 10.68 -11.98 -12.45
N ALA A 46 10.30 -13.11 -11.85
CA ALA A 46 10.90 -13.63 -10.64
C ALA A 46 12.00 -14.64 -11.00
N THR A 47 13.22 -14.40 -10.53
CA THR A 47 14.38 -15.24 -10.85
C THR A 47 14.58 -16.34 -9.82
N ARG A 48 14.23 -16.08 -8.55
CA ARG A 48 14.46 -17.03 -7.46
C ARG A 48 13.46 -16.83 -6.34
N LEU A 49 13.03 -17.94 -5.72
CA LEU A 49 12.31 -17.93 -4.45
C LEU A 49 13.24 -18.29 -3.30
N TYR A 50 12.96 -17.73 -2.12
CA TYR A 50 13.61 -18.13 -0.87
C TYR A 50 12.56 -18.14 0.24
N ARG A 51 12.54 -19.23 1.02
CA ARG A 51 11.67 -19.31 2.19
C ARG A 51 12.31 -18.49 3.31
N GLN A 52 11.52 -17.62 3.91
CA GLN A 52 11.89 -16.95 5.15
C GLN A 52 11.57 -17.91 6.29
N MET A 53 12.60 -18.36 7.00
CA MET A 53 12.43 -19.35 8.07
C MET A 53 11.91 -18.67 9.34
N HIS A 54 10.92 -19.31 9.97
CA HIS A 54 10.37 -18.90 11.25
C HIS A 54 11.30 -19.38 12.38
N ASP A 55 11.44 -18.54 13.39
CA ASP A 55 12.10 -18.86 14.66
C ASP A 55 11.06 -19.37 15.67
N VAL A 56 11.51 -19.76 16.86
CA VAL A 56 10.64 -20.35 17.90
C VAL A 56 9.57 -19.39 18.42
N ASP A 57 9.75 -18.08 18.21
CA ASP A 57 8.91 -16.99 18.70
C ASP A 57 8.16 -16.26 17.57
N ASP A 58 7.93 -16.93 16.44
CA ASP A 58 7.09 -16.41 15.36
C ASP A 58 5.73 -17.08 15.28
N ALA A 59 4.81 -16.40 14.59
CA ALA A 59 3.58 -17.03 14.17
C ALA A 59 3.87 -18.21 13.23
N PHE A 60 3.10 -19.28 13.39
CA PHE A 60 3.18 -20.46 12.54
C PHE A 60 2.51 -20.19 11.19
N ALA A 61 3.17 -19.44 10.32
CA ALA A 61 2.73 -19.13 8.96
C ALA A 61 3.83 -19.50 7.96
N PHE A 62 3.64 -19.16 6.69
CA PHE A 62 4.67 -19.21 5.66
C PHE A 62 4.97 -17.80 5.19
N ALA A 63 6.25 -17.49 5.08
CA ALA A 63 6.73 -16.29 4.39
C ALA A 63 7.72 -16.69 3.29
N VAL A 64 7.48 -16.21 2.08
CA VAL A 64 8.28 -16.49 0.89
C VAL A 64 8.74 -15.17 0.31
N GLY A 65 10.03 -15.02 0.09
CA GLY A 65 10.59 -13.93 -0.69
C GLY A 65 10.83 -14.35 -2.14
N ALA A 66 10.72 -13.39 -3.04
CA ALA A 66 11.04 -13.53 -4.45
C ALA A 66 12.05 -12.48 -4.88
N ARG A 67 13.06 -12.90 -5.65
CA ARG A 67 14.04 -12.00 -6.25
C ARG A 67 13.60 -11.62 -7.66
N ALA A 68 13.49 -10.33 -7.94
CA ALA A 68 13.16 -9.83 -9.27
C ALA A 68 14.31 -10.06 -10.27
N CYS A 69 14.01 -9.96 -11.56
CA CYS A 69 15.02 -9.85 -12.61
C CYS A 69 15.71 -8.48 -12.58
N GLN A 70 16.78 -8.34 -13.36
CA GLN A 70 17.41 -7.04 -13.64
C GLN A 70 16.58 -6.28 -14.68
N SER A 71 15.51 -5.64 -14.22
CA SER A 71 14.54 -4.95 -15.06
C SER A 71 15.15 -3.80 -15.86
N GLU A 72 16.28 -3.21 -15.41
CA GLU A 72 16.98 -2.15 -16.15
C GLU A 72 17.42 -2.60 -17.55
N HIS A 73 17.71 -3.89 -17.73
CA HIS A 73 18.11 -4.44 -19.02
C HIS A 73 16.92 -4.78 -19.93
N LEU A 74 15.73 -4.97 -19.35
CA LEU A 74 14.55 -5.48 -20.04
C LEU A 74 13.55 -4.36 -20.36
N VAL A 75 13.25 -3.52 -19.37
CA VAL A 75 12.27 -2.42 -19.44
C VAL A 75 12.89 -1.04 -19.24
N GLY A 76 14.22 -0.96 -19.11
CA GLY A 76 14.97 0.30 -19.08
C GLY A 76 15.10 0.94 -17.70
N GLU A 77 14.41 0.42 -16.68
CA GLU A 77 14.38 0.97 -15.32
C GLU A 77 14.54 -0.12 -14.26
N PRO A 78 15.24 0.15 -13.13
CA PRO A 78 15.37 -0.79 -12.04
C PRO A 78 14.08 -0.89 -11.21
N CYS A 79 13.68 -2.10 -10.86
CA CYS A 79 12.61 -2.39 -9.91
C CYS A 79 13.17 -2.91 -8.58
N ALA A 80 12.30 -2.93 -7.56
CA ALA A 80 12.62 -3.52 -6.26
C ALA A 80 13.12 -4.97 -6.44
N GLN A 81 14.30 -5.26 -5.90
CA GLN A 81 14.96 -6.56 -6.12
C GLN A 81 14.40 -7.68 -5.23
N ALA A 82 13.69 -7.32 -4.17
CA ALA A 82 13.04 -8.25 -3.26
C ALA A 82 11.56 -7.88 -3.12
N ALA A 83 10.72 -8.90 -3.18
CA ALA A 83 9.30 -8.85 -2.87
C ALA A 83 8.93 -10.03 -1.96
N GLY A 84 7.75 -10.00 -1.35
CA GLY A 84 7.37 -10.96 -0.32
C GLY A 84 5.95 -11.48 -0.46
N GLY A 85 5.67 -12.58 0.21
CA GLY A 85 4.34 -13.13 0.31
C GLY A 85 4.19 -13.91 1.61
N GLY A 86 3.18 -13.55 2.39
CA GLY A 86 2.78 -14.24 3.61
C GLY A 86 1.51 -15.06 3.41
N GLY A 87 1.38 -16.18 4.12
CA GLY A 87 0.16 -16.97 4.10
C GLY A 87 0.14 -18.12 5.09
N LEU A 88 -1.04 -18.69 5.34
CA LEU A 88 -1.17 -19.92 6.13
C LEU A 88 -0.77 -21.18 5.35
N GLU A 89 -0.73 -21.08 4.03
CA GLU A 89 -0.29 -22.14 3.13
C GLU A 89 0.93 -21.66 2.34
N GLU A 90 1.91 -22.55 2.16
CA GLU A 90 3.10 -22.22 1.38
C GLU A 90 2.76 -21.83 -0.06
N ARG A 91 1.73 -22.46 -0.63
CA ARG A 91 1.26 -22.19 -1.98
C ARG A 91 0.79 -20.75 -2.12
N SER A 92 -0.04 -20.25 -1.21
CA SER A 92 -0.53 -18.86 -1.28
C SER A 92 0.61 -17.87 -1.08
N ALA A 93 1.49 -18.11 -0.09
CA ALA A 93 2.66 -17.27 0.16
C ALA A 93 3.58 -17.18 -1.08
N THR A 94 3.82 -18.31 -1.75
CA THR A 94 4.61 -18.37 -2.98
C THR A 94 3.98 -17.58 -4.12
N LEU A 95 2.67 -17.75 -4.36
CA LEU A 95 1.98 -17.04 -5.43
C LEU A 95 1.94 -15.53 -5.17
N SER A 96 1.73 -15.12 -3.92
CA SER A 96 1.79 -13.70 -3.52
C SER A 96 3.18 -13.10 -3.77
N ALA A 97 4.27 -13.80 -3.43
CA ALA A 97 5.63 -13.29 -3.66
C ALA A 97 5.94 -13.11 -5.16
N ILE A 98 5.48 -14.03 -6.01
CA ILE A 98 5.61 -13.90 -7.48
C ILE A 98 4.75 -12.73 -7.97
N ALA A 99 3.49 -12.63 -7.52
CA ALA A 99 2.58 -11.57 -7.94
C ALA A 99 3.09 -10.18 -7.54
N GLU A 100 3.60 -10.00 -6.33
CA GLU A 100 4.21 -8.72 -5.92
C GLU A 100 5.46 -8.41 -6.76
N THR A 101 6.29 -9.41 -7.08
CA THR A 101 7.44 -9.19 -7.99
C THR A 101 6.97 -8.70 -9.38
N VAL A 102 5.92 -9.31 -9.92
CA VAL A 102 5.29 -8.92 -11.19
C VAL A 102 4.74 -7.50 -11.13
N GLU A 103 4.08 -7.14 -10.03
CA GLU A 103 3.56 -5.80 -9.79
C GLU A 103 4.68 -4.75 -9.82
N ARG A 104 5.76 -4.95 -9.06
CA ARG A 104 6.88 -4.00 -9.00
C ARG A 104 7.62 -3.91 -10.34
N TYR A 105 7.74 -5.02 -11.06
CA TYR A 105 8.33 -5.07 -12.40
C TYR A 105 7.49 -4.30 -13.42
N SER A 106 6.18 -4.53 -13.49
CA SER A 106 5.34 -3.83 -14.46
C SER A 106 5.22 -2.34 -14.13
N ALA A 107 5.21 -1.96 -12.85
CA ALA A 107 5.09 -0.56 -12.45
C ALA A 107 6.32 0.31 -12.76
N VAL A 108 7.46 -0.28 -13.13
CA VAL A 108 8.64 0.45 -13.64
C VAL A 108 8.67 0.54 -15.17
N TYR A 109 7.75 -0.15 -15.86
CA TYR A 109 7.57 -0.01 -17.29
C TYR A 109 6.63 1.15 -17.59
N TRP A 110 7.11 2.11 -18.38
CA TRP A 110 6.34 3.24 -18.86
C TRP A 110 6.59 3.46 -20.36
N TRP A 111 5.62 4.05 -21.05
CA TRP A 111 5.68 4.25 -22.50
C TRP A 111 5.55 5.74 -22.85
N GLU A 112 6.61 6.32 -23.43
CA GLU A 112 6.69 7.76 -23.73
C GLU A 112 5.50 8.25 -24.56
N GLN A 113 5.05 7.47 -25.54
CA GLN A 113 3.95 7.82 -26.44
C GLN A 113 2.57 7.79 -25.76
N ALA A 114 2.45 7.16 -24.58
CA ALA A 114 1.24 7.20 -23.76
C ALA A 114 1.22 8.39 -22.79
N MET A 115 2.28 9.21 -22.77
CA MET A 115 2.42 10.37 -21.89
C MET A 115 2.30 11.69 -22.63
N VAL A 116 1.83 12.71 -21.93
CA VAL A 116 1.84 14.10 -22.40
C VAL A 116 2.51 15.01 -21.37
N GLN A 117 3.33 15.94 -21.84
CA GLN A 117 3.91 17.00 -21.01
C GLN A 117 3.04 18.25 -21.09
N ALA A 118 2.34 18.59 -20.02
CA ALA A 118 1.43 19.71 -19.98
C ALA A 118 1.33 20.28 -18.56
N THR A 119 0.84 21.52 -18.47
CA THR A 119 0.33 22.04 -17.19
C THR A 119 -1.13 21.63 -17.02
N TRP A 120 -1.65 21.70 -15.79
CA TRP A 120 -3.07 21.43 -15.55
C TRP A 120 -3.97 22.44 -16.29
N SER A 121 -3.59 23.71 -16.32
CA SER A 121 -4.27 24.77 -17.09
C SER A 121 -4.35 24.46 -18.58
N GLU A 122 -3.29 23.90 -19.17
CA GLU A 122 -3.26 23.54 -20.59
C GLU A 122 -4.23 22.39 -20.93
N LEU A 123 -4.34 21.38 -20.06
CA LEU A 123 -5.25 20.25 -20.26
C LEU A 123 -6.71 20.68 -20.11
N THR A 124 -7.02 21.45 -19.07
CA THR A 124 -8.38 21.95 -18.83
C THR A 124 -8.84 22.93 -19.90
N ALA A 125 -7.95 23.78 -20.42
CA ALA A 125 -8.26 24.67 -21.55
C ALA A 125 -8.61 23.91 -22.84
N ARG A 126 -8.16 22.65 -22.99
CA ARG A 126 -8.53 21.75 -24.10
C ARG A 126 -9.83 20.98 -23.83
N GLY A 127 -10.45 21.17 -22.66
CA GLY A 127 -11.61 20.41 -22.21
C GLY A 127 -11.27 18.97 -21.79
N GLU A 128 -10.01 18.70 -21.45
CA GLU A 128 -9.55 17.39 -21.01
C GLU A 128 -9.47 17.33 -19.48
N PRO A 129 -10.30 16.51 -18.80
CA PRO A 129 -10.26 16.37 -17.34
C PRO A 129 -8.88 15.89 -16.86
N ALA A 130 -8.43 16.44 -15.74
CA ALA A 130 -7.15 16.11 -15.12
C ALA A 130 -7.24 16.30 -13.60
N VAL A 131 -6.55 15.44 -12.83
CA VAL A 131 -6.43 15.61 -11.38
C VAL A 131 -5.80 16.97 -11.07
N SER A 132 -6.48 17.77 -10.26
CA SER A 132 -6.12 19.15 -9.98
C SER A 132 -5.07 19.26 -8.85
N PRO A 133 -4.30 20.35 -8.84
CA PRO A 133 -3.44 20.70 -7.70
C PRO A 133 -4.19 20.84 -6.37
N GLU A 134 -5.47 21.23 -6.41
CA GLU A 134 -6.29 21.34 -5.21
C GLU A 134 -6.65 19.98 -4.62
N GLN A 135 -6.87 18.97 -5.47
CA GLN A 135 -7.10 17.59 -5.04
C GLN A 135 -5.81 16.96 -4.49
N LEU A 136 -4.66 17.28 -5.07
CA LEU A 136 -3.37 16.67 -4.72
C LEU A 136 -2.51 17.56 -3.80
N ARG A 137 -2.89 17.65 -2.52
CA ARG A 137 -2.15 18.39 -1.50
C ARG A 137 -1.29 17.47 -0.64
N LEU A 138 -0.20 16.94 -1.18
CA LEU A 138 0.64 15.95 -0.47
C LEU A 138 1.49 16.55 0.66
N PHE A 139 1.92 17.80 0.54
CA PHE A 139 2.89 18.44 1.43
C PHE A 139 2.40 19.80 1.95
N THR A 140 2.86 20.19 3.14
CA THR A 140 2.49 21.46 3.77
C THR A 140 3.35 22.63 3.28
N ASP A 141 2.89 23.86 3.52
CA ASP A 141 3.66 25.06 3.18
C ASP A 141 5.01 25.13 3.90
N ALA A 142 5.08 24.61 5.11
CA ALA A 142 6.32 24.53 5.87
C ALA A 142 7.34 23.59 5.21
N GLN A 143 6.88 22.45 4.66
CA GLN A 143 7.76 21.54 3.92
C GLN A 143 8.31 22.21 2.65
N TYR A 144 7.48 22.90 1.88
CA TYR A 144 7.94 23.63 0.70
C TYR A 144 8.86 24.82 1.01
N ALA A 145 8.87 25.32 2.24
CA ALA A 145 9.76 26.40 2.67
C ALA A 145 11.15 25.89 3.10
N ASP A 146 11.32 24.58 3.33
CA ASP A 146 12.61 23.96 3.62
C ASP A 146 13.49 23.97 2.35
N PRO A 147 14.68 24.61 2.37
CA PRO A 147 15.60 24.63 1.22
C PRO A 147 16.08 23.24 0.76
N GLU A 148 16.05 22.24 1.63
CA GLU A 148 16.43 20.86 1.32
C GLU A 148 15.24 20.00 0.86
N PHE A 149 14.04 20.58 0.77
CA PHE A 149 12.87 19.85 0.33
C PHE A 149 12.98 19.45 -1.15
N PRO A 150 12.80 18.17 -1.52
CA PRO A 150 13.18 17.67 -2.83
C PRO A 150 12.14 17.89 -3.92
N PHE A 151 10.95 18.43 -3.60
CA PHE A 151 9.83 18.51 -4.54
C PHE A 151 9.36 19.93 -4.83
N THR A 152 8.97 20.15 -6.08
CA THR A 152 8.31 21.37 -6.53
C THR A 152 6.84 21.32 -6.17
N ARG A 153 6.29 22.46 -5.75
CA ARG A 153 4.85 22.57 -5.51
C ARG A 153 4.08 22.33 -6.79
N PHE A 154 3.11 21.42 -6.74
CA PHE A 154 2.16 21.23 -7.82
C PHE A 154 1.17 22.41 -7.83
N THR A 155 1.17 23.17 -8.92
CA THR A 155 0.26 24.29 -9.19
C THR A 155 -0.39 24.10 -10.55
N GLU A 156 -1.32 24.99 -10.91
CA GLU A 156 -2.01 24.92 -12.20
C GLU A 156 -1.05 25.07 -13.39
N ASP A 157 0.13 25.66 -13.17
CA ASP A 157 1.15 25.99 -14.17
C ASP A 157 2.39 25.10 -14.08
N THR A 158 2.48 24.17 -13.13
CA THR A 158 3.59 23.19 -13.07
C THR A 158 3.49 22.25 -14.26
N ARG A 159 4.56 22.14 -15.05
CA ARG A 159 4.61 21.28 -16.23
C ARG A 159 5.12 19.90 -15.85
N ILE A 160 4.19 18.93 -15.85
CA ILE A 160 4.49 17.54 -15.49
C ILE A 160 4.10 16.58 -16.60
N SER A 161 4.51 15.33 -16.42
CA SER A 161 4.09 14.21 -17.27
C SER A 161 2.74 13.69 -16.80
N TRP A 162 1.82 13.47 -17.74
CA TRP A 162 0.49 12.95 -17.49
C TRP A 162 0.28 11.65 -18.26
N VAL A 163 -0.46 10.72 -17.68
CA VAL A 163 -0.92 9.47 -18.30
C VAL A 163 -2.44 9.37 -18.22
N ARG A 164 -3.06 8.70 -19.18
CA ARG A 164 -4.51 8.45 -19.14
C ARG A 164 -4.86 7.49 -18.00
N GLY A 165 -5.90 7.83 -17.27
CA GLY A 165 -6.58 6.96 -16.32
C GLY A 165 -8.09 7.13 -16.43
N THR A 166 -8.79 6.55 -15.46
CA THR A 166 -10.25 6.52 -15.37
C THR A 166 -10.69 7.05 -14.03
N ASP A 167 -11.65 7.96 -14.02
CA ASP A 167 -12.39 8.35 -12.81
C ASP A 167 -13.43 7.26 -12.50
N LEU A 168 -13.35 6.63 -11.32
CA LEU A 168 -14.23 5.51 -10.97
C LEU A 168 -15.63 5.95 -10.51
N ARG A 169 -15.90 7.27 -10.41
CA ARG A 169 -17.25 7.78 -10.12
C ARG A 169 -18.20 7.55 -11.29
N ASP A 170 -17.75 7.84 -12.50
CA ASP A 170 -18.57 7.79 -13.72
C ASP A 170 -17.94 6.99 -14.88
N GLY A 171 -16.71 6.50 -14.70
CA GLY A 171 -15.97 5.74 -15.71
C GLY A 171 -15.34 6.61 -16.79
N SER A 172 -15.33 7.93 -16.63
CA SER A 172 -14.79 8.87 -17.62
C SER A 172 -13.26 8.86 -17.66
N ALA A 173 -12.71 9.16 -18.84
CA ALA A 173 -11.27 9.28 -19.00
C ALA A 173 -10.76 10.59 -18.38
N THR A 174 -9.64 10.51 -17.65
CA THR A 174 -9.00 11.66 -17.01
C THR A 174 -7.47 11.55 -17.10
N TRP A 175 -6.77 12.67 -16.97
CA TRP A 175 -5.31 12.70 -16.88
C TRP A 175 -4.84 12.60 -15.43
N LEU A 176 -3.91 11.68 -15.20
CA LEU A 176 -3.28 11.44 -13.90
C LEU A 176 -1.80 11.83 -13.96
N PRO A 177 -1.24 12.47 -12.92
CA PRO A 177 0.19 12.71 -12.83
C PRO A 177 0.97 11.39 -12.92
N ALA A 178 1.84 11.23 -13.91
CA ALA A 178 2.54 9.98 -14.17
C ALA A 178 3.41 9.52 -12.98
N VAL A 179 3.96 10.48 -12.21
CA VAL A 179 4.72 10.23 -10.97
C VAL A 179 3.91 9.52 -9.89
N LEU A 180 2.58 9.60 -9.93
CA LEU A 180 1.69 8.88 -9.02
C LEU A 180 1.25 7.53 -9.57
N VAL A 181 1.63 7.17 -10.80
CA VAL A 181 1.23 5.93 -11.46
C VAL A 181 2.38 4.93 -11.54
N PHE A 182 3.54 5.38 -12.03
CA PHE A 182 4.71 4.52 -12.23
C PHE A 182 5.74 4.72 -11.12
N LEU A 183 6.54 3.68 -10.85
CA LEU A 183 7.55 3.68 -9.80
C LEU A 183 8.91 4.24 -10.25
N SER A 184 9.15 4.41 -11.55
CA SER A 184 10.42 4.91 -12.10
C SER A 184 10.22 5.55 -13.48
N GLY A 185 11.20 6.28 -13.97
CA GLY A 185 11.16 6.93 -15.29
C GLY A 185 11.47 8.42 -15.28
N PRO A 186 11.66 9.04 -16.46
CA PRO A 186 12.04 10.44 -16.61
C PRO A 186 10.98 11.41 -16.08
N HIS A 187 9.73 10.97 -15.96
CA HIS A 187 8.68 11.73 -15.29
C HIS A 187 8.95 11.94 -13.78
N ARG A 188 9.89 11.20 -13.18
CA ARG A 188 10.43 11.42 -11.83
C ARG A 188 11.66 12.33 -11.82
N GLU A 189 12.38 12.42 -12.93
CA GLU A 189 13.66 13.15 -13.04
C GLU A 189 13.51 14.52 -13.72
N THR A 190 12.28 14.92 -14.05
CA THR A 190 12.00 16.28 -14.52
C THR A 190 12.38 17.31 -13.46
N ALA A 191 12.79 18.51 -13.90
CA ALA A 191 13.08 19.63 -13.01
C ALA A 191 11.91 19.98 -12.06
N GLU A 192 10.67 19.70 -12.46
CA GLU A 192 9.44 19.97 -11.69
C GLU A 192 8.84 18.69 -11.08
N ARG A 193 9.65 17.98 -10.27
CA ARG A 193 9.20 16.76 -9.58
C ARG A 193 8.25 17.10 -8.43
N ILE A 194 6.99 16.71 -8.54
CA ILE A 194 5.97 17.06 -7.53
C ILE A 194 5.85 16.08 -6.34
N SER A 195 6.45 14.88 -6.42
CA SER A 195 6.39 13.88 -5.35
C SER A 195 7.39 12.72 -5.55
N ASN A 196 7.50 11.83 -4.56
CA ASN A 196 7.98 10.46 -4.72
C ASN A 196 6.84 9.50 -5.09
N SER A 197 7.19 8.50 -5.89
CA SER A 197 6.33 7.37 -6.22
C SER A 197 6.47 6.30 -5.15
N THR A 198 5.36 5.89 -4.54
CA THR A 198 5.29 4.72 -3.66
C THR A 198 4.43 3.66 -4.34
N SER A 199 4.48 2.40 -3.89
CA SER A 199 3.63 1.33 -4.43
C SER A 199 2.17 1.42 -3.98
N ASN A 200 1.84 2.34 -3.08
CA ASN A 200 0.51 2.52 -2.53
C ASN A 200 -0.62 2.42 -3.58
N GLY A 201 -1.43 1.37 -3.49
CA GLY A 201 -2.55 1.11 -4.40
C GLY A 201 -2.18 0.43 -5.74
N LEU A 202 -0.96 -0.07 -5.89
CA LEU A 202 -0.63 -1.02 -6.95
C LEU A 202 -1.19 -2.41 -6.60
N ALA A 203 -1.57 -3.17 -7.62
CA ALA A 203 -1.97 -4.55 -7.44
C ALA A 203 -1.79 -5.36 -8.72
N ALA A 204 -1.06 -6.47 -8.63
CA ALA A 204 -1.08 -7.52 -9.66
C ALA A 204 -2.18 -8.56 -9.40
N SER A 205 -2.93 -8.94 -10.43
CA SER A 205 -3.95 -10.03 -10.34
C SER A 205 -4.27 -10.63 -11.70
N CYS A 206 -5.10 -11.68 -11.70
CA CYS A 206 -5.53 -12.36 -12.93
C CYS A 206 -6.62 -11.57 -13.67
N THR A 207 -7.34 -10.69 -12.97
CA THR A 207 -8.41 -9.87 -13.53
C THR A 207 -8.36 -8.43 -13.02
N TRP A 208 -8.97 -7.50 -13.78
CA TRP A 208 -9.15 -6.11 -13.37
C TRP A 208 -9.97 -5.96 -12.09
N ASP A 209 -11.02 -6.76 -11.91
CA ASP A 209 -11.89 -6.71 -10.72
C ASP A 209 -11.08 -7.03 -9.45
N GLU A 210 -10.19 -8.02 -9.51
CA GLU A 210 -9.31 -8.41 -8.42
C GLU A 210 -8.20 -7.37 -8.15
N ALA A 211 -7.56 -6.87 -9.21
CA ALA A 211 -6.51 -5.86 -9.09
C ALA A 211 -7.08 -4.56 -8.48
N LEU A 212 -8.24 -4.10 -8.97
CA LEU A 212 -8.94 -2.95 -8.40
C LEU A 212 -9.32 -3.18 -6.94
N CYS A 213 -9.86 -4.36 -6.61
CA CYS A 213 -10.24 -4.69 -5.24
C CYS A 213 -9.04 -4.64 -4.29
N SER A 214 -7.91 -5.25 -4.67
CA SER A 214 -6.68 -5.25 -3.86
C SER A 214 -6.14 -3.84 -3.67
N GLY A 215 -6.04 -3.04 -4.74
CA GLY A 215 -5.57 -1.66 -4.64
C GLY A 215 -6.47 -0.79 -3.78
N LEU A 216 -7.80 -0.91 -3.89
CA LEU A 216 -8.76 -0.18 -3.03
C LEU A 216 -8.61 -0.51 -1.55
N LEU A 217 -8.45 -1.80 -1.22
CA LEU A 217 -8.28 -2.26 0.16
C LEU A 217 -6.97 -1.74 0.75
N GLU A 218 -5.88 -1.78 -0.02
CA GLU A 218 -4.60 -1.23 0.41
C GLU A 218 -4.69 0.27 0.70
N LEU A 219 -5.34 1.05 -0.17
CA LEU A 219 -5.55 2.48 0.07
C LEU A 219 -6.28 2.77 1.39
N VAL A 220 -7.31 1.98 1.70
CA VAL A 220 -8.09 2.11 2.95
C VAL A 220 -7.24 1.84 4.18
N GLU A 221 -6.42 0.78 4.13
CA GLU A 221 -5.55 0.38 5.22
C GLU A 221 -4.47 1.43 5.48
N ARG A 222 -3.80 1.93 4.42
CA ARG A 222 -2.77 2.95 4.55
C ARG A 222 -3.34 4.27 5.09
N ASP A 223 -4.52 4.69 4.63
CA ASP A 223 -5.22 5.88 5.15
C ASP A 223 -5.47 5.77 6.65
N GLY A 224 -5.98 4.62 7.09
CA GLY A 224 -6.26 4.35 8.50
C GLY A 224 -4.98 4.38 9.34
N PHE A 225 -3.93 3.70 8.89
CA PHE A 225 -2.64 3.69 9.59
C PHE A 225 -2.01 5.08 9.66
N SER A 226 -1.87 5.77 8.52
CA SER A 226 -1.26 7.10 8.47
C SER A 226 -2.03 8.10 9.34
N THR A 227 -3.36 8.01 9.37
CA THR A 227 -4.20 8.84 10.25
C THR A 227 -3.94 8.55 11.73
N VAL A 228 -3.85 7.28 12.13
CA VAL A 228 -3.53 6.88 13.50
C VAL A 228 -2.12 7.31 13.89
N TRP A 229 -1.13 7.05 13.05
CA TRP A 229 0.27 7.31 13.33
C TRP A 229 0.55 8.81 13.52
N HIS A 230 0.17 9.63 12.55
CA HIS A 230 0.48 11.06 12.55
C HIS A 230 -0.28 11.82 13.65
N ASN A 231 -1.48 11.36 14.04
CA ASN A 231 -2.25 11.99 15.11
C ASN A 231 -2.08 11.32 16.50
N ARG A 232 -1.20 10.31 16.62
CA ARG A 232 -0.97 9.52 17.84
C ARG A 232 -2.26 8.99 18.49
N LEU A 233 -3.18 8.47 17.67
CA LEU A 233 -4.51 8.04 18.13
C LEU A 233 -4.44 6.65 18.79
N SER A 234 -5.04 6.51 19.97
CA SER A 234 -5.28 5.20 20.59
C SER A 234 -6.66 4.67 20.21
N MET A 235 -6.71 3.85 19.17
CA MET A 235 -7.95 3.28 18.63
C MET A 235 -8.43 2.05 19.45
N PRO A 236 -9.73 1.69 19.40
CA PRO A 236 -10.23 0.49 20.06
C PRO A 236 -9.49 -0.77 19.62
N LEU A 237 -9.28 -1.71 20.56
CA LEU A 237 -8.66 -2.98 20.24
C LEU A 237 -9.72 -4.07 19.99
N ILE A 238 -9.49 -4.90 18.98
CA ILE A 238 -10.37 -6.02 18.64
C ILE A 238 -10.06 -7.18 19.56
N ASP A 239 -11.07 -7.74 20.21
CA ASP A 239 -10.92 -8.95 21.01
C ASP A 239 -10.90 -10.21 20.12
N PRO A 240 -9.76 -10.90 19.97
CA PRO A 240 -9.67 -12.10 19.13
C PRO A 240 -10.47 -13.29 19.69
N ASP A 241 -10.81 -13.30 20.98
CA ASP A 241 -11.61 -14.38 21.58
C ASP A 241 -13.12 -14.21 21.36
N SER A 242 -13.56 -13.05 20.83
CA SER A 242 -14.96 -12.74 20.57
C SER A 242 -15.55 -13.46 19.34
N ASP A 243 -14.71 -14.06 18.49
CA ASP A 243 -15.10 -14.85 17.32
C ASP A 243 -14.41 -16.23 17.33
N PRO A 244 -15.14 -17.35 17.15
CA PRO A 244 -14.55 -18.70 17.23
C PRO A 244 -13.48 -19.01 16.18
N GLU A 245 -13.60 -18.47 14.96
CA GLU A 245 -12.64 -18.69 13.87
C GLU A 245 -11.34 -17.93 14.15
N VAL A 246 -11.46 -16.65 14.52
CA VAL A 246 -10.33 -15.81 14.91
C VAL A 246 -9.63 -16.40 16.13
N LYS A 247 -10.38 -16.82 17.15
CA LYS A 247 -9.83 -17.47 18.33
C LYS A 247 -9.02 -18.72 17.98
N ALA A 248 -9.57 -19.59 17.13
CA ALA A 248 -8.90 -20.81 16.70
C ALA A 248 -7.60 -20.50 15.93
N PHE A 249 -7.60 -19.46 15.09
CA PHE A 249 -6.40 -18.96 14.42
C PHE A 249 -5.36 -18.48 15.45
N PHE A 250 -5.75 -17.67 16.43
CA PHE A 250 -4.85 -17.18 17.47
C PHE A 250 -4.25 -18.29 18.33
N ASP A 251 -5.07 -19.24 18.79
CA ASP A 251 -4.62 -20.39 19.59
C ASP A 251 -3.59 -21.24 18.86
N ARG A 252 -3.78 -21.43 17.55
CA ARG A 252 -2.91 -22.29 16.73
C ARG A 252 -1.66 -21.58 16.23
N HIS A 253 -1.80 -20.34 15.78
CA HIS A 253 -0.78 -19.67 14.98
C HIS A 253 -0.06 -18.54 15.71
N VAL A 254 -0.67 -17.91 16.71
CA VAL A 254 -0.16 -16.65 17.28
C VAL A 254 0.30 -16.82 18.72
N ARG A 255 -0.58 -17.31 19.61
CA ARG A 255 -0.30 -17.50 21.05
C ARG A 255 0.94 -18.34 21.33
N PRO A 256 1.28 -19.39 20.55
CA PRO A 256 2.52 -20.15 20.76
C PRO A 256 3.80 -19.34 20.64
N ALA A 257 3.80 -18.20 19.93
CA ALA A 257 4.96 -17.32 19.80
C ALA A 257 5.34 -16.65 21.14
N GLY A 258 4.42 -16.58 22.11
CA GLY A 258 4.67 -15.97 23.41
C GLY A 258 4.88 -14.45 23.37
N LEU A 259 4.47 -13.79 22.28
CA LEU A 259 4.55 -12.34 22.10
C LEU A 259 3.21 -11.67 22.41
N ASP A 260 3.28 -10.39 22.79
CA ASP A 260 2.09 -9.56 22.98
C ASP A 260 1.59 -9.12 21.59
N VAL A 261 0.40 -9.55 21.20
CA VAL A 261 -0.20 -9.25 19.89
C VAL A 261 -1.53 -8.53 20.09
N SER A 262 -1.57 -7.28 19.62
CA SER A 262 -2.74 -6.40 19.69
C SER A 262 -3.34 -6.20 18.30
N LEU A 263 -4.67 -6.20 18.21
CA LEU A 263 -5.42 -5.92 16.99
C LEU A 263 -6.10 -4.57 17.13
N VAL A 264 -5.74 -3.60 16.31
CA VAL A 264 -6.23 -2.22 16.35
C VAL A 264 -7.27 -2.03 15.25
N ASP A 265 -8.47 -1.56 15.61
CA ASP A 265 -9.55 -1.31 14.66
C ASP A 265 -9.33 -0.02 13.86
N LEU A 266 -9.07 -0.16 12.56
CA LEU A 266 -8.98 0.96 11.60
C LEU A 266 -10.27 1.15 10.80
N SER A 267 -11.28 0.30 10.98
CA SER A 267 -12.46 0.28 10.12
C SER A 267 -13.28 1.57 10.20
N ARG A 268 -13.21 2.29 11.32
CA ARG A 268 -13.91 3.57 11.56
C ARG A 268 -13.55 4.67 10.57
N PHE A 269 -12.35 4.64 9.97
CA PHE A 269 -11.92 5.70 9.05
C PHE A 269 -12.69 5.66 7.73
N CYS A 270 -12.87 4.47 7.15
CA CYS A 270 -13.46 4.30 5.83
C CYS A 270 -14.74 3.46 5.81
N ASP A 271 -15.19 2.91 6.94
CA ASP A 271 -16.36 2.02 7.04
C ASP A 271 -16.16 0.74 6.19
N VAL A 272 -14.92 0.24 6.22
CA VAL A 272 -14.40 -0.95 5.52
C VAL A 272 -13.55 -1.72 6.53
N PRO A 273 -13.62 -3.06 6.60
CA PRO A 273 -12.81 -3.84 7.54
C PRO A 273 -11.32 -3.61 7.30
N ALA A 274 -10.65 -2.98 8.26
CA ALA A 274 -9.24 -2.67 8.22
C ALA A 274 -8.67 -2.82 9.63
N VAL A 275 -7.53 -3.49 9.74
CA VAL A 275 -6.91 -3.85 11.03
C VAL A 275 -5.42 -3.55 10.95
N LEU A 276 -4.90 -2.95 12.01
CA LEU A 276 -3.46 -2.87 12.28
C LEU A 276 -3.12 -3.86 13.39
N THR A 277 -2.21 -4.78 13.13
CA THR A 277 -1.62 -5.66 14.13
C THR A 277 -0.33 -5.05 14.67
N VAL A 278 -0.21 -4.99 15.99
CA VAL A 278 1.01 -4.61 16.70
C VAL A 278 1.53 -5.83 17.44
N VAL A 279 2.76 -6.22 17.15
CA VAL A 279 3.47 -7.30 17.83
C VAL A 279 4.56 -6.67 18.71
N ARG A 280 4.53 -6.93 20.01
CA ARG A 280 5.57 -6.47 20.96
C ARG A 280 6.33 -7.65 21.54
N ASN A 281 7.65 -7.57 21.47
CA ASN A 281 8.54 -8.48 22.15
C ASN A 281 9.06 -7.81 23.44
N ARG A 282 8.44 -8.16 24.57
CA ARG A 282 8.84 -7.67 25.90
C ARG A 282 9.84 -8.59 26.61
N VAL A 283 10.30 -9.65 25.96
CA VAL A 283 11.17 -10.68 26.54
C VAL A 283 12.63 -10.44 26.17
N THR A 284 12.89 -9.96 24.95
CA THR A 284 14.24 -9.70 24.41
C THR A 284 14.27 -8.44 23.57
N ASP A 285 15.46 -7.91 23.30
CA ASP A 285 15.67 -6.75 22.42
C ASP A 285 15.62 -7.10 20.92
N ILE A 286 15.22 -8.32 20.56
CA ILE A 286 15.15 -8.79 19.17
C ILE A 286 13.81 -8.36 18.57
N SER A 287 13.85 -7.49 17.56
CA SER A 287 12.66 -6.91 16.91
C SER A 287 11.57 -6.55 17.95
N PRO A 288 11.85 -5.55 18.79
CA PRO A 288 11.05 -5.27 20.00
C PRO A 288 9.62 -4.83 19.66
N ILE A 289 9.42 -4.29 18.46
CA ILE A 289 8.12 -4.08 17.84
C ILE A 289 8.15 -4.61 16.40
N ALA A 290 6.99 -5.05 15.90
CA ALA A 290 6.68 -5.16 14.48
C ALA A 290 5.21 -4.79 14.26
N VAL A 291 4.90 -4.21 13.11
CA VAL A 291 3.53 -3.90 12.71
C VAL A 291 3.23 -4.46 11.33
N GLY A 292 1.95 -4.71 11.10
CA GLY A 292 1.39 -5.10 9.81
C GLY A 292 -0.09 -4.82 9.81
N GLY A 293 -0.67 -4.69 8.63
CA GLY A 293 -2.00 -4.14 8.44
C GLY A 293 -2.68 -4.89 7.31
N ALA A 294 -4.00 -4.85 7.30
CA ALA A 294 -4.78 -5.39 6.20
C ALA A 294 -6.16 -4.77 6.19
N ALA A 295 -6.67 -4.46 5.00
CA ALA A 295 -8.09 -4.40 4.75
C ALA A 295 -8.60 -5.62 3.97
N ALA A 296 -9.87 -5.98 4.20
CA ALA A 296 -10.55 -7.08 3.52
C ALA A 296 -12.07 -6.87 3.47
N GLY A 297 -12.79 -7.76 2.78
CA GLY A 297 -14.25 -7.74 2.79
C GLY A 297 -14.88 -8.21 4.11
N THR A 298 -14.14 -8.94 4.94
CA THR A 298 -14.59 -9.40 6.25
C THR A 298 -13.55 -9.12 7.35
N PRO A 299 -13.98 -8.88 8.59
CA PRO A 299 -13.07 -8.69 9.73
C PRO A 299 -12.11 -9.86 9.94
N GLN A 300 -12.59 -11.10 9.81
CA GLN A 300 -11.78 -12.31 9.97
C GLN A 300 -10.61 -12.33 8.98
N ARG A 301 -10.87 -12.04 7.70
CA ARG A 301 -9.83 -11.97 6.66
C ARG A 301 -8.86 -10.83 6.90
N ALA A 302 -9.34 -9.66 7.33
CA ALA A 302 -8.48 -8.53 7.67
C ALA A 302 -7.54 -8.89 8.84
N ILE A 303 -8.06 -9.46 9.92
CA ILE A 303 -7.28 -9.88 11.09
C ILE A 303 -6.20 -10.91 10.71
N VAL A 304 -6.57 -11.97 9.97
CA VAL A 304 -5.60 -13.01 9.59
C VAL A 304 -4.50 -12.43 8.72
N LYS A 305 -4.84 -11.59 7.73
CA LYS A 305 -3.85 -10.96 6.86
C LYS A 305 -2.93 -10.01 7.63
N SER A 306 -3.47 -9.13 8.48
CA SER A 306 -2.68 -8.14 9.21
C SER A 306 -1.70 -8.81 10.18
N VAL A 307 -2.11 -9.90 10.82
CA VAL A 307 -1.23 -10.69 11.70
C VAL A 307 -0.12 -11.34 10.90
N ILE A 308 -0.43 -11.98 9.77
CA ILE A 308 0.59 -12.61 8.90
C ILE A 308 1.60 -11.56 8.43
N GLU A 309 1.13 -10.39 8.01
CA GLU A 309 1.99 -9.28 7.58
C GLU A 309 2.89 -8.78 8.73
N ALA A 310 2.35 -8.60 9.94
CA ALA A 310 3.14 -8.16 11.08
C ALA A 310 4.27 -9.14 11.43
N PHE A 311 4.02 -10.45 11.35
CA PHE A 311 5.06 -11.45 11.56
C PHE A 311 6.04 -11.53 10.39
N GLN A 312 5.62 -11.29 9.14
CA GLN A 312 6.53 -11.17 8.00
C GLN A 312 7.47 -9.97 8.17
N THR A 313 6.94 -8.82 8.58
CA THR A 313 7.74 -7.64 8.95
C THR A 313 8.75 -7.99 10.04
N ARG A 314 8.32 -8.70 11.09
CA ARG A 314 9.21 -9.15 12.18
C ARG A 314 10.36 -10.05 11.69
N VAL A 315 10.10 -10.93 10.71
CA VAL A 315 11.16 -11.76 10.10
C VAL A 315 12.19 -10.89 9.40
N TRP A 316 11.76 -9.87 8.66
CA TRP A 316 12.66 -8.93 8.00
C TRP A 316 13.47 -8.10 9.01
N MET A 317 12.82 -7.54 10.04
CA MET A 317 13.48 -6.77 11.11
C MET A 317 14.61 -7.57 11.77
N ARG A 318 14.37 -8.84 12.09
CA ARG A 318 15.41 -9.71 12.67
C ARG A 318 16.55 -10.00 11.72
N ALA A 319 16.30 -10.07 10.40
CA ALA A 319 17.36 -10.22 9.42
C ALA A 319 18.26 -8.98 9.41
N GLU A 320 17.69 -7.77 9.34
CA GLU A 320 18.45 -6.51 9.40
C GLU A 320 19.26 -6.38 10.71
N GLN A 321 18.67 -6.79 11.84
CA GLN A 321 19.34 -6.81 13.14
C GLN A 321 20.52 -7.80 13.18
N ARG A 322 20.36 -9.01 12.62
CA ARG A 322 21.42 -10.02 12.53
C ARG A 322 22.57 -9.59 11.61
N GLU A 323 22.25 -8.84 10.56
CA GLU A 323 23.23 -8.30 9.61
C GLU A 323 23.93 -7.03 10.14
N GLY A 324 23.39 -6.40 11.19
CA GLY A 324 23.94 -5.18 11.77
C GLY A 324 23.61 -3.92 10.97
N ASN A 325 22.51 -3.93 10.22
CA ASN A 325 22.08 -2.83 9.34
C ASN A 325 21.20 -1.78 10.04
N LEU A 326 21.09 -1.84 11.38
CA LEU A 326 20.18 -0.99 12.14
C LEU A 326 20.52 0.49 12.02
N LEU A 327 19.49 1.34 12.04
CA LEU A 327 19.65 2.78 12.23
C LEU A 327 19.52 3.11 13.72
N PRO A 328 20.42 3.91 14.32
CA PRO A 328 20.30 4.34 15.70
C PRO A 328 19.01 5.16 15.94
N PRO A 329 18.39 5.06 17.13
CA PRO A 329 17.15 5.75 17.44
C PRO A 329 17.30 7.27 17.53
N ASP A 330 18.52 7.77 17.76
CA ASP A 330 18.87 9.19 17.82
C ASP A 330 19.45 9.72 16.49
N THR A 331 19.29 8.97 15.39
CA THR A 331 19.75 9.40 14.08
C THR A 331 19.00 10.64 13.59
N ASP A 332 19.62 11.41 12.70
CA ASP A 332 18.93 12.48 11.99
C ASP A 332 17.99 11.87 10.95
N PHE A 333 16.70 11.76 11.30
CA PHE A 333 15.69 11.16 10.43
C PHE A 333 15.62 11.84 9.05
N ALA A 334 15.83 13.16 8.99
CA ALA A 334 15.76 13.89 7.72
C ALA A 334 16.96 13.61 6.80
N ALA A 335 18.07 13.15 7.37
CA ALA A 335 19.29 12.79 6.67
C ALA A 335 19.41 11.28 6.37
N GLU A 336 18.77 10.40 7.16
CA GLU A 336 19.00 8.95 7.08
C GLU A 336 17.76 8.12 6.73
N VAL A 337 16.55 8.68 6.81
CA VAL A 337 15.29 7.95 6.51
C VAL A 337 14.70 8.38 5.16
N HIS A 338 14.94 7.56 4.13
CA HIS A 338 14.61 7.88 2.73
C HIS A 338 13.68 6.87 2.06
N ARG A 339 13.66 5.62 2.54
CA ARG A 339 12.84 4.52 2.01
C ARG A 339 12.28 3.67 3.16
N PHE A 340 11.28 2.85 2.85
CA PHE A 340 10.64 1.96 3.83
C PHE A 340 11.60 1.03 4.57
N ASP A 341 12.65 0.53 3.90
CA ASP A 341 13.69 -0.27 4.55
C ASP A 341 14.38 0.46 5.71
N ASP A 342 14.51 1.79 5.63
CA ASP A 342 15.12 2.60 6.70
C ASP A 342 14.18 2.67 7.93
N HIS A 343 12.86 2.68 7.71
CA HIS A 343 11.88 2.57 8.80
C HIS A 343 12.00 1.22 9.52
N VAL A 344 12.14 0.13 8.77
CA VAL A 344 12.37 -1.21 9.33
C VAL A 344 13.65 -1.25 10.14
N ARG A 345 14.75 -0.72 9.61
CA ARG A 345 16.05 -0.67 10.29
C ARG A 345 16.03 0.18 11.55
N LEU A 346 15.22 1.24 11.58
CA LEU A 346 15.06 2.13 12.72
C LEU A 346 14.34 1.45 13.89
N TYR A 347 13.31 0.65 13.61
CA TYR A 347 12.50 -0.03 14.64
C TYR A 347 12.92 -1.48 14.94
N ALA A 348 13.86 -2.05 14.18
CA ALA A 348 14.35 -3.42 14.37
C ALA A 348 15.24 -3.58 15.62
N GLY A 349 15.78 -2.48 16.17
CA GLY A 349 16.52 -2.47 17.43
C GLY A 349 15.76 -1.79 18.57
N PRO A 350 16.26 -1.89 19.82
CA PRO A 350 15.66 -1.23 20.97
C PRO A 350 15.84 0.29 20.92
N GLY A 351 14.87 1.03 21.47
CA GLY A 351 15.02 2.46 21.78
C GLY A 351 13.84 3.34 21.38
N LEU A 352 12.97 2.88 20.47
CA LEU A 352 11.81 3.65 19.99
C LEU A 352 10.47 2.99 20.32
N GLU A 353 10.46 1.89 21.07
CA GLU A 353 9.23 1.15 21.38
C GLU A 353 8.21 2.03 22.11
N HIS A 354 8.72 2.86 23.03
CA HIS A 354 7.90 3.78 23.82
C HIS A 354 7.17 4.82 22.96
N GLU A 355 7.77 5.24 21.84
CA GLU A 355 7.14 6.17 20.89
C GLU A 355 5.96 5.54 20.13
N THR A 356 5.79 4.22 20.24
CA THR A 356 4.71 3.47 19.58
C THR A 356 3.62 2.98 20.55
N GLU A 357 3.77 3.20 21.86
CA GLU A 357 2.86 2.66 22.88
C GLU A 357 1.40 3.07 22.67
N PHE A 358 1.17 4.26 22.10
CA PHE A 358 -0.18 4.75 21.82
C PHE A 358 -0.96 3.83 20.87
N LEU A 359 -0.29 3.04 20.02
CA LEU A 359 -0.94 2.15 19.04
C LEU A 359 -1.79 1.06 19.70
N ASP A 360 -1.39 0.59 20.88
CA ASP A 360 -2.06 -0.49 21.60
C ASP A 360 -2.35 -0.16 23.08
N ALA A 361 -2.32 1.13 23.44
CA ALA A 361 -2.63 1.61 24.79
C ALA A 361 -4.13 1.66 25.11
N SER A 362 -5.02 1.54 24.12
CA SER A 362 -6.46 1.67 24.35
C SER A 362 -6.99 0.60 25.31
N ALA A 363 -7.83 1.01 26.25
CA ALA A 363 -8.59 0.10 27.12
C ALA A 363 -9.92 -0.34 26.50
N GLU A 364 -10.38 0.33 25.44
CA GLU A 364 -11.60 -0.03 24.73
C GLU A 364 -11.40 -1.35 23.99
N ARG A 365 -12.40 -2.23 24.06
CA ARG A 365 -12.43 -3.51 23.36
C ARG A 365 -13.70 -3.60 22.54
N VAL A 366 -13.57 -4.03 21.29
CA VAL A 366 -14.69 -4.29 20.38
C VAL A 366 -14.69 -5.75 19.97
N ALA A 367 -15.88 -6.32 19.75
CA ALA A 367 -15.99 -7.67 19.23
C ALA A 367 -15.72 -7.67 17.72
N VAL A 368 -15.25 -8.80 17.20
CA VAL A 368 -15.07 -9.00 15.75
C VAL A 368 -16.37 -8.77 14.98
N ALA A 369 -17.51 -9.11 15.59
CA ALA A 369 -18.85 -8.92 15.01
C ALA A 369 -19.31 -7.45 14.95
N ASP A 370 -18.65 -6.53 15.65
CA ASP A 370 -18.98 -5.10 15.64
C ASP A 370 -18.37 -4.37 14.45
N LEU A 371 -17.38 -4.99 13.78
CA LEU A 371 -16.74 -4.43 12.59
C LEU A 371 -17.65 -4.57 11.36
N PRO A 372 -17.51 -3.70 10.35
CA PRO A 372 -18.29 -3.79 9.12
C PRO A 372 -18.07 -5.14 8.41
N VAL A 373 -19.02 -5.51 7.55
CA VAL A 373 -18.88 -6.68 6.66
C VAL A 373 -19.34 -6.26 5.27
N LEU A 374 -18.53 -6.59 4.26
CA LEU A 374 -18.76 -6.29 2.86
C LEU A 374 -18.95 -7.60 2.06
N PRO A 375 -19.60 -7.55 0.88
CA PRO A 375 -19.76 -8.71 0.01
C PRO A 375 -18.42 -9.18 -0.57
N ASP A 376 -17.76 -10.13 0.10
CA ASP A 376 -16.45 -10.69 -0.29
C ASP A 376 -16.56 -11.94 -1.20
N HIS A 377 -17.78 -12.29 -1.64
CA HIS A 377 -18.00 -13.48 -2.49
C HIS A 377 -17.49 -13.28 -3.92
N ARG A 378 -17.40 -12.03 -4.39
CA ARG A 378 -16.92 -11.66 -5.72
C ARG A 378 -16.09 -10.39 -5.68
N PRO A 379 -14.94 -10.33 -6.40
CA PRO A 379 -14.05 -9.18 -6.35
C PRO A 379 -14.73 -7.88 -6.80
N ARG A 380 -15.59 -7.93 -7.83
CA ARG A 380 -16.31 -6.73 -8.29
C ARG A 380 -17.35 -6.24 -7.28
N ALA A 381 -18.09 -7.14 -6.65
CA ALA A 381 -19.04 -6.78 -5.60
C ALA A 381 -18.33 -6.09 -4.43
N LEU A 382 -17.18 -6.63 -4.02
CA LEU A 382 -16.35 -6.02 -2.98
C LEU A 382 -15.80 -4.66 -3.40
N ALA A 383 -15.21 -4.55 -4.59
CA ALA A 383 -14.69 -3.28 -5.11
C ALA A 383 -15.79 -2.20 -5.19
N ARG A 384 -17.01 -2.55 -5.64
CA ARG A 384 -18.17 -1.64 -5.62
C ARG A 384 -18.51 -1.20 -4.21
N ALA A 385 -18.60 -2.13 -3.27
CA ALA A 385 -18.94 -1.81 -1.90
C ALA A 385 -17.90 -0.85 -1.29
N VAL A 386 -16.60 -1.08 -1.51
CA VAL A 386 -15.54 -0.17 -1.04
C VAL A 386 -15.66 1.21 -1.72
N LEU A 387 -15.82 1.27 -3.04
CA LEU A 387 -16.02 2.54 -3.76
C LEU A 387 -17.24 3.32 -3.25
N GLU A 388 -18.36 2.64 -2.97
CA GLU A 388 -19.53 3.27 -2.38
C GLU A 388 -19.23 3.87 -1.00
N ARG A 389 -18.44 3.19 -0.15
CA ARG A 389 -18.02 3.74 1.16
C ARG A 389 -17.13 4.97 1.01
N LEU A 390 -16.21 4.97 0.06
CA LEU A 390 -15.30 6.09 -0.23
C LEU A 390 -16.06 7.28 -0.85
N HIS A 391 -16.90 7.05 -1.86
CA HIS A 391 -17.68 8.11 -2.52
C HIS A 391 -18.68 8.79 -1.57
N ARG A 392 -19.29 8.06 -0.62
CA ARG A 392 -20.15 8.66 0.42
C ARG A 392 -19.41 9.64 1.33
N GLN A 393 -18.09 9.52 1.43
CA GLN A 393 -17.22 10.45 2.15
C GLN A 393 -16.64 11.54 1.23
N GLY A 394 -17.07 11.62 -0.02
CA GLY A 394 -16.54 12.58 -1.01
C GLY A 394 -15.13 12.25 -1.51
N ILE A 395 -14.65 11.03 -1.29
CA ILE A 395 -13.31 10.60 -1.75
C ILE A 395 -13.43 10.14 -3.20
N GLU A 396 -12.70 10.81 -4.09
CA GLU A 396 -12.60 10.43 -5.50
C GLU A 396 -11.51 9.36 -5.68
N VAL A 397 -11.78 8.40 -6.56
CA VAL A 397 -10.86 7.30 -6.83
C VAL A 397 -10.63 7.16 -8.33
N TYR A 398 -9.37 6.98 -8.69
CA TYR A 398 -8.88 6.89 -10.05
C TYR A 398 -8.18 5.55 -10.27
N LEU A 399 -8.21 5.09 -11.52
CA LEU A 399 -7.59 3.84 -11.96
C LEU A 399 -6.70 4.08 -13.17
N ALA A 400 -5.49 3.52 -13.16
CA ALA A 400 -4.59 3.48 -14.31
C ALA A 400 -4.13 2.04 -14.59
N ASP A 401 -3.80 1.79 -15.86
CA ASP A 401 -3.16 0.55 -16.30
C ASP A 401 -1.64 0.69 -16.22
N ALA A 402 -1.03 -0.11 -15.34
CA ALA A 402 0.41 -0.21 -15.19
C ALA A 402 0.94 -1.56 -15.71
N THR A 403 0.16 -2.28 -16.51
CA THR A 403 0.54 -3.61 -17.02
C THR A 403 1.58 -3.50 -18.12
N SER A 404 2.75 -4.14 -17.92
CA SER A 404 3.76 -4.24 -18.98
C SER A 404 3.32 -5.23 -20.08
N PRO A 405 3.77 -5.06 -21.34
CA PRO A 405 3.30 -5.88 -22.46
C PRO A 405 3.46 -7.39 -22.27
N ASP A 406 4.58 -7.80 -21.69
CA ASP A 406 4.91 -9.20 -21.40
C ASP A 406 4.05 -9.80 -20.28
N VAL A 407 3.74 -9.01 -19.23
CA VAL A 407 2.84 -9.41 -18.14
C VAL A 407 1.39 -9.51 -18.64
N TYR A 408 0.99 -8.61 -19.52
CA TYR A 408 -0.29 -8.72 -20.21
C TYR A 408 -0.37 -9.98 -21.08
N ASP A 409 0.68 -10.28 -21.86
CA ASP A 409 0.75 -11.49 -22.68
C ASP A 409 0.75 -12.77 -21.83
N ALA A 410 1.23 -12.69 -20.59
CA ALA A 410 1.14 -13.76 -19.58
C ALA A 410 -0.27 -13.92 -18.99
N GLY A 411 -1.21 -13.02 -19.30
CA GLY A 411 -2.60 -13.07 -18.83
C GLY A 411 -2.82 -12.45 -17.45
N LEU A 412 -1.92 -11.58 -17.01
CA LEU A 412 -2.04 -10.84 -15.75
C LEU A 412 -2.33 -9.36 -16.00
N ILE A 413 -2.85 -8.70 -14.97
CA ILE A 413 -3.15 -7.27 -14.94
C ILE A 413 -2.39 -6.65 -13.78
N VAL A 414 -1.83 -5.46 -13.99
CA VAL A 414 -1.29 -4.61 -12.93
C VAL A 414 -2.03 -3.29 -12.94
N ALA A 415 -2.86 -3.09 -11.92
CA ALA A 415 -3.64 -1.88 -11.74
C ALA A 415 -2.91 -0.91 -10.80
N ARG A 416 -3.04 0.38 -11.07
CA ARG A 416 -2.77 1.43 -10.09
C ARG A 416 -4.09 2.09 -9.70
N VAL A 417 -4.49 1.92 -8.45
CA VAL A 417 -5.61 2.62 -7.83
C VAL A 417 -5.06 3.82 -7.07
N PHE A 418 -5.70 4.97 -7.22
CA PHE A 418 -5.22 6.22 -6.65
C PHE A 418 -6.39 7.06 -6.12
N ALA A 419 -6.28 7.58 -4.90
CA ALA A 419 -7.29 8.46 -4.29
C ALA A 419 -6.58 9.66 -3.63
N PRO A 420 -6.60 10.87 -4.24
CA PRO A 420 -5.83 12.03 -3.75
C PRO A 420 -6.13 12.43 -2.30
N ALA A 421 -7.36 12.19 -1.85
CA ALA A 421 -7.82 12.57 -0.52
C ALA A 421 -7.36 11.61 0.59
N LEU A 422 -7.02 10.36 0.25
CA LEU A 422 -6.52 9.37 1.22
C LEU A 422 -5.05 9.61 1.52
N VAL A 423 -4.61 9.29 2.73
CA VAL A 423 -3.24 9.52 3.18
C VAL A 423 -2.39 8.27 2.94
N PRO A 424 -1.48 8.25 1.94
CA PRO A 424 -0.56 7.13 1.74
C PRO A 424 0.47 7.01 2.86
N LEU A 425 1.21 5.90 2.89
CA LEU A 425 2.45 5.80 3.68
C LEU A 425 3.55 6.67 3.07
N ASP A 426 4.31 7.34 3.93
CA ASP A 426 5.47 8.14 3.53
C ASP A 426 6.78 7.37 3.73
N SER A 427 7.56 7.25 2.65
CA SER A 427 8.82 6.50 2.69
C SER A 427 10.00 7.35 3.15
N SER A 428 9.91 8.68 3.06
CA SER A 428 10.99 9.61 3.38
C SER A 428 10.54 10.60 4.42
N PHE A 429 11.34 10.77 5.47
CA PHE A 429 11.00 11.65 6.58
C PHE A 429 10.99 13.14 6.21
N ARG A 430 11.78 13.55 5.22
CA ARG A 430 11.75 14.95 4.73
C ARG A 430 10.49 15.24 3.91
N ALA A 431 9.94 14.21 3.28
CA ALA A 431 8.75 14.29 2.44
C ALA A 431 7.59 13.45 2.99
N ARG A 432 7.27 13.66 4.28
CA ARG A 432 6.07 13.08 4.90
C ARG A 432 4.82 13.58 4.22
N PHE A 433 3.84 12.70 4.01
CA PHE A 433 2.56 13.04 3.36
C PHE A 433 1.57 13.65 4.36
N ILE A 434 1.96 14.75 4.99
CA ILE A 434 1.18 15.44 6.02
C ILE A 434 0.39 16.65 5.49
N GLY A 435 0.40 16.88 4.17
CA GLY A 435 -0.42 17.90 3.51
C GLY A 435 -1.92 17.59 3.38
N PRO A 436 -2.38 16.33 3.20
CA PRO A 436 -3.78 16.07 2.91
C PRO A 436 -4.72 16.56 4.03
N PRO A 437 -5.78 17.33 3.71
CA PRO A 437 -6.72 17.84 4.72
C PRO A 437 -7.40 16.73 5.54
N ARG A 438 -7.64 15.57 4.90
CA ARG A 438 -8.25 14.39 5.54
C ARG A 438 -7.50 13.95 6.79
N LEU A 439 -6.16 14.05 6.77
CA LEU A 439 -5.32 13.63 7.89
C LEU A 439 -5.74 14.28 9.22
N ARG A 440 -6.19 15.54 9.17
CA ARG A 440 -6.57 16.33 10.35
C ARG A 440 -8.09 16.42 10.55
N SER A 441 -8.85 16.46 9.47
CA SER A 441 -10.32 16.59 9.54
C SER A 441 -10.99 15.30 9.96
N ARG A 442 -10.52 14.14 9.46
CA ARG A 442 -11.19 12.86 9.69
C ARG A 442 -11.23 12.43 11.16
N PRO A 443 -10.15 12.57 11.97
CA PRO A 443 -10.22 12.30 13.40
C PRO A 443 -11.26 13.16 14.14
N VAL A 444 -11.41 14.43 13.75
CA VAL A 444 -12.37 15.38 14.36
C VAL A 444 -13.81 15.00 13.98
N GLU A 445 -14.05 14.71 12.70
CA GLU A 445 -15.36 14.24 12.22
C GLU A 445 -15.84 12.98 12.95
N LEU A 446 -14.91 12.09 13.31
CA LEU A 446 -15.17 10.85 14.04
C LEU A 446 -15.24 11.02 15.56
N GLY A 447 -15.04 12.25 16.07
CA GLY A 447 -15.01 12.54 17.51
C GLY A 447 -13.82 11.94 18.25
N LEU A 448 -12.73 11.62 17.54
CA LEU A 448 -11.48 11.10 18.13
C LEU A 448 -10.60 12.22 18.68
N LEU A 449 -10.76 13.44 18.16
CA LEU A 449 -10.09 14.66 18.60
C LEU A 449 -11.09 15.82 18.69
N ASP A 450 -10.90 16.73 19.65
CA ASP A 450 -11.72 17.93 19.79
C ASP A 450 -11.46 18.98 18.68
N GLY A 451 -10.30 18.90 18.04
CA GLY A 451 -9.90 19.80 16.97
C GLY A 451 -8.71 19.28 16.17
N PRO A 452 -8.43 19.85 14.98
CA PRO A 452 -7.34 19.40 14.13
C PRO A 452 -5.99 19.77 14.74
N LEU A 453 -5.01 18.86 14.64
CA LEU A 453 -3.63 19.11 15.08
C LEU A 453 -2.87 20.01 14.10
N THR A 454 -1.98 20.84 14.63
CA THR A 454 -1.00 21.62 13.86
C THR A 454 0.16 20.74 13.38
N ASP A 455 0.94 21.23 12.41
CA ASP A 455 2.13 20.51 11.88
C ASP A 455 3.13 20.13 12.99
N THR A 456 3.24 20.95 14.04
CA THR A 456 4.14 20.71 15.18
C THR A 456 3.59 19.75 16.23
N GLU A 457 2.28 19.49 16.21
CA GLU A 457 1.61 18.55 17.13
C GLU A 457 1.51 17.14 16.53
N LEU A 458 1.67 17.00 15.21
CA LEU A 458 1.75 15.69 14.57
C LEU A 458 2.97 14.90 15.05
N ASN A 459 2.87 13.57 15.00
CA ASN A 459 3.92 12.66 15.42
C ASN A 459 5.26 12.98 14.71
N PRO A 460 6.33 13.34 15.45
CA PRO A 460 7.59 13.73 14.85
C PRO A 460 8.47 12.55 14.44
N PHE A 461 8.04 11.30 14.66
CA PHE A 461 8.84 10.11 14.35
C PHE A 461 8.44 9.47 13.01
N PRO A 462 9.40 8.87 12.27
CA PRO A 462 9.08 7.94 11.18
C PRO A 462 8.22 6.79 11.71
N HIS A 463 7.33 6.24 10.89
CA HIS A 463 6.47 5.13 11.31
C HIS A 463 7.15 3.76 11.24
N PRO A 464 6.76 2.76 12.06
CA PRO A 464 7.34 1.42 12.01
C PRO A 464 6.81 0.53 10.87
N TYR A 465 5.84 1.01 10.08
CA TYR A 465 5.24 0.23 9.00
C TYR A 465 6.16 0.21 7.75
N PRO A 466 6.60 -0.96 7.24
CA PRO A 466 7.26 -1.10 5.93
C PRO A 466 6.39 -0.78 4.71
#